data_AF-A0A4C1YI64-F1
#
_entry.id   AF-A0A4C1YI64-F1
#
_cell.length_a   1.000
_cell.length_b   1.000
_cell.length_c   1.000
_cell.angle_alpha   90.00
_cell.angle_beta   90.00
_cell.angle_gamma   90.00
#
_symmetry.space_group_name_H-M   'P 1'
#
loop_
_entity.id
_entity.type
_entity.pdbx_description
1 polymer ?
#
loop_
_entity_poly.entity_id
_entity_poly.type
_entity_poly.pdbx_seq_one_letter_code
_entity_poly.pdbx_strand_id
1 'polypeptide(L)'
;MAVNSGLRNGACILLEPKMEKDMLWLACRHHILEIVLEAVVSTALGPSSGPDILIFKRFKNYWNKIDQIDYKTVTSDVHSLELVQNVAQDMISFAQNQHNHYQPRDDYKELLNLTITYLGGVPEKRTLFRMPAT
;
A
#
# COMPACT_ATOMS: atom_id res chain seq x y z
N MET A 1 12.95 5.42 10.41
CA MET A 1 11.92 6.45 10.12
C MET A 1 12.64 7.77 9.95
N ALA A 2 12.67 8.35 8.75
CA ALA A 2 13.22 9.69 8.53
C ALA A 2 12.05 10.61 8.20
N VAL A 3 11.65 11.42 9.20
CA VAL A 3 10.50 12.34 9.19
C VAL A 3 10.82 13.69 8.52
N ASN A 4 11.74 13.71 7.55
CA ASN A 4 12.43 14.95 7.19
C ASN A 4 11.59 15.91 6.33
N SER A 5 10.55 15.45 5.63
CA SER A 5 9.90 16.26 4.58
C SER A 5 8.38 16.46 4.71
N GLY A 6 7.76 16.11 5.84
CA GLY A 6 6.32 16.36 6.05
C GLY A 6 5.92 17.83 5.79
N LEU A 7 4.92 18.05 4.93
CA LEU A 7 4.53 19.39 4.45
C LEU A 7 4.16 20.38 5.58
N ARG A 8 3.61 19.88 6.69
CA ARG A 8 3.14 20.71 7.81
C ARG A 8 4.07 20.69 9.03
N ASN A 9 4.72 19.55 9.31
CA ASN A 9 5.50 19.32 10.53
C ASN A 9 6.82 18.58 10.27
N GLY A 10 7.29 18.55 9.02
CA GLY A 10 8.54 17.88 8.65
C GLY A 10 9.75 18.58 9.22
N ALA A 11 10.85 17.83 9.40
CA ALA A 11 12.09 18.40 9.93
C ALA A 11 12.57 19.61 9.09
N CYS A 12 12.41 19.60 7.77
CA CYS A 12 12.77 20.74 6.90
C CYS A 12 11.95 22.00 7.21
N ILE A 13 10.62 21.90 7.41
CA ILE A 13 9.77 23.06 7.82
C ILE A 13 10.29 23.67 9.12
N LEU A 14 10.73 22.83 10.07
CA LEU A 14 11.16 23.26 11.40
C LEU A 14 12.61 23.75 11.45
N LEU A 15 13.46 23.32 10.51
CA LEU A 15 14.88 23.64 10.45
C LEU A 15 15.16 24.91 9.65
N GLU A 16 14.39 25.20 8.59
CA GLU A 16 14.58 26.40 7.76
C GLU A 16 14.55 27.72 8.58
N PRO A 17 13.58 27.95 9.48
CA PRO A 17 13.57 29.15 10.32
C PRO A 17 14.73 29.22 11.31
N LYS A 18 15.29 28.06 11.71
CA LYS A 18 16.42 27.99 12.66
C LYS A 18 17.77 28.16 11.99
N MET A 19 17.87 27.82 10.71
CA MET A 19 19.12 27.89 9.94
C MET A 19 19.22 29.18 9.12
N GLU A 20 18.13 29.96 9.03
CA GLU A 20 18.03 31.21 8.23
C GLU A 20 18.50 31.03 6.79
N LYS A 21 18.32 29.83 6.24
CA LYS A 21 18.75 29.44 4.90
C LYS A 21 17.70 28.55 4.27
N ASP A 22 17.46 28.78 2.99
CA ASP A 22 16.62 27.92 2.17
C ASP A 22 17.22 26.52 2.09
N MET A 23 16.44 25.49 2.43
CA MET A 23 16.88 24.11 2.34
C MET A 23 16.44 23.48 1.02
N LEU A 24 17.26 22.57 0.48
CA LEU A 24 16.85 21.73 -0.63
C LEU A 24 15.87 20.67 -0.16
N TRP A 25 14.62 20.81 -0.58
CA TRP A 25 13.51 19.88 -0.36
C TRP A 25 13.65 18.63 -1.24
N LEU A 26 14.63 17.78 -0.95
CA LEU A 26 14.71 16.47 -1.58
C LEU A 26 13.81 15.49 -0.82
N ALA A 27 12.52 15.48 -1.18
CA ALA A 27 11.62 14.41 -0.77
C ALA A 27 12.25 13.08 -1.17
N CYS A 28 12.58 12.24 -0.18
CA CYS A 28 13.12 10.93 -0.48
C CYS A 28 12.07 10.08 -1.22
N ARG A 29 12.51 9.09 -2.00
CA ARG A 29 11.58 8.18 -2.72
C ARG A 29 10.53 7.57 -1.78
N HIS A 30 10.93 7.25 -0.54
CA HIS A 30 9.99 6.76 0.47
C HIS A 30 8.89 7.78 0.81
N HIS A 31 9.26 9.05 0.97
CA HIS A 31 8.30 10.10 1.29
C HIS A 31 7.27 10.34 0.18
N ILE A 32 7.70 10.32 -1.08
CA ILE A 32 6.79 10.45 -2.22
C ILE A 32 5.80 9.28 -2.23
N LEU A 33 6.28 8.05 -1.99
CA LEU A 33 5.44 6.87 -1.92
C LEU A 33 4.47 6.92 -0.73
N GLU A 34 4.89 7.45 0.42
CA GLU A 34 4.01 7.67 1.57
C GLU A 34 2.87 8.64 1.24
N ILE A 35 3.15 9.75 0.54
CA ILE A 35 2.10 10.72 0.14
C ILE A 35 1.09 10.06 -0.82
N VAL A 36 1.58 9.31 -1.82
CA VAL A 36 0.68 8.62 -2.78
C VAL A 36 -0.17 7.59 -2.04
N LEU A 37 0.43 6.82 -1.14
CA LEU A 37 -0.29 5.83 -0.34
C LEU A 37 -1.31 6.50 0.59
N GLU A 38 -0.94 7.59 1.24
CA GLU A 38 -1.84 8.38 2.10
C GLU A 38 -3.05 8.89 1.32
N ALA A 39 -2.85 9.39 0.09
CA ALA A 39 -3.95 9.83 -0.76
C ALA A 39 -4.92 8.69 -1.10
N VAL A 40 -4.39 7.52 -1.46
CA VAL A 40 -5.22 6.33 -1.76
C VAL A 40 -5.96 5.86 -0.52
N VAL A 41 -5.27 5.70 0.60
CA VAL A 41 -5.85 5.24 1.87
C VAL A 41 -6.91 6.22 2.37
N SER A 42 -6.64 7.53 2.31
CA SER A 42 -7.60 8.57 2.72
C SER A 42 -8.83 8.59 1.84
N THR A 43 -8.67 8.32 0.54
CA THR A 43 -9.80 8.21 -0.39
C THR A 43 -10.65 6.96 -0.08
N ALA A 44 -10.01 5.83 0.22
CA ALA A 44 -10.69 4.56 0.43
C ALA A 44 -11.31 4.41 1.83
N LEU A 45 -10.63 4.88 2.88
CA LEU A 45 -11.01 4.68 4.28
C LEU A 45 -11.43 5.97 5.01
N GLY A 46 -11.34 7.12 4.33
CA GLY A 46 -11.48 8.43 4.94
C GLY A 46 -10.18 8.94 5.58
N PRO A 47 -10.09 10.25 5.88
CA PRO A 47 -8.92 10.83 6.51
C PRO A 47 -8.73 10.27 7.93
N SER A 48 -7.50 9.89 8.28
CA SER A 48 -7.13 9.48 9.65
C SER A 48 -6.28 10.56 10.29
N SER A 49 -6.67 11.02 11.48
CA SER A 49 -5.89 11.98 12.29
C SER A 49 -4.99 11.30 13.33
N GLY A 50 -5.12 9.99 13.52
CA GLY A 50 -4.35 9.20 14.47
C GLY A 50 -3.26 8.36 13.81
N PRO A 51 -2.18 8.02 14.55
CA PRO A 51 -1.14 7.09 14.08
C PRO A 51 -1.69 5.66 13.86
N ASP A 52 -2.88 5.40 14.40
CA ASP A 52 -3.52 4.11 14.40
C ASP A 52 -4.84 4.14 13.64
N ILE A 53 -4.86 3.50 12.48
CA ILE A 53 -6.10 3.25 11.73
C ILE A 53 -6.84 2.08 12.39
N LEU A 54 -8.02 2.34 12.96
CA LEU A 54 -8.77 1.35 13.74
C LEU A 54 -9.09 0.06 12.96
N ILE A 55 -9.33 0.16 11.65
CA ILE A 55 -9.59 -1.03 10.83
C ILE A 55 -8.38 -1.97 10.79
N PHE A 56 -7.15 -1.43 10.72
CA PHE A 56 -5.94 -2.25 10.75
C PHE A 56 -5.71 -2.88 12.13
N LYS A 57 -6.00 -2.16 13.23
CA LYS A 57 -5.95 -2.73 14.58
C LYS A 57 -6.93 -3.89 14.74
N ARG A 58 -8.18 -3.72 14.30
CA ARG A 58 -9.21 -4.76 14.36
C ARG A 58 -8.80 -5.97 13.53
N PHE A 59 -8.31 -5.75 12.32
CA PHE A 59 -7.86 -6.81 11.43
C PHE A 59 -6.68 -7.57 12.01
N LYS A 60 -5.67 -6.88 12.56
CA LYS A 60 -4.52 -7.48 13.26
C LYS A 60 -4.97 -8.34 14.45
N ASN A 61 -5.86 -7.81 15.31
CA ASN A 61 -6.37 -8.54 16.48
C ASN A 61 -7.19 -9.78 16.11
N TYR A 62 -7.89 -9.73 14.97
CA TYR A 62 -8.73 -10.84 14.50
C TYR A 62 -7.98 -11.82 13.59
N TRP A 63 -6.72 -11.54 13.25
CA TRP A 63 -5.94 -12.28 12.24
C TRP A 63 -5.96 -13.80 12.43
N ASN A 64 -5.73 -14.29 13.65
CA ASN A 64 -5.68 -15.72 13.96
C ASN A 64 -7.05 -16.43 13.82
N LYS A 65 -8.14 -15.69 13.63
CA LYS A 65 -9.50 -16.20 13.42
C LYS A 65 -9.95 -16.14 11.97
N ILE A 66 -9.12 -15.60 11.08
CA ILE A 66 -9.41 -15.49 9.65
C ILE A 66 -8.94 -16.77 8.96
N ASP A 67 -9.83 -17.39 8.18
CA ASP A 67 -9.45 -18.44 7.25
C ASP A 67 -8.74 -17.79 6.06
N GLN A 68 -7.43 -18.05 5.94
CA GLN A 68 -6.59 -17.48 4.89
C GLN A 68 -6.74 -18.21 3.55
N ILE A 69 -7.44 -19.35 3.53
CA ILE A 69 -7.70 -20.16 2.36
C ILE A 69 -9.06 -19.79 1.74
N ASP A 70 -10.02 -19.36 2.57
CA ASP A 70 -11.33 -18.89 2.15
C ASP A 70 -11.32 -17.38 1.85
N TYR A 71 -10.82 -17.03 0.67
CA TYR A 71 -10.87 -15.66 0.16
C TYR A 71 -11.66 -15.58 -1.14
N LYS A 72 -12.22 -14.39 -1.38
CA LYS A 72 -12.95 -14.06 -2.61
C LYS A 72 -12.12 -13.13 -3.46
N THR A 73 -12.19 -13.34 -4.77
CA THR A 73 -11.61 -12.46 -5.79
C THR A 73 -12.65 -11.44 -6.23
N VAL A 74 -12.22 -10.45 -7.02
CA VAL A 74 -13.09 -9.38 -7.52
C VAL A 74 -14.28 -9.93 -8.33
N THR A 75 -14.13 -11.09 -8.96
CA THR A 75 -15.21 -11.79 -9.68
C THR A 75 -16.37 -12.25 -8.79
N SER A 76 -16.17 -12.29 -7.47
CA SER A 76 -17.23 -12.66 -6.51
C SER A 76 -18.18 -11.51 -6.19
N ASP A 77 -17.87 -10.29 -6.62
CA ASP A 77 -18.68 -9.08 -6.41
C ASP A 77 -18.87 -8.33 -7.73
N VAL A 78 -20.10 -8.30 -8.24
CA VAL A 78 -20.42 -7.74 -9.57
C VAL A 78 -20.03 -6.26 -9.66
N HIS A 79 -20.29 -5.49 -8.61
CA HIS A 79 -19.98 -4.06 -8.59
C HIS A 79 -18.47 -3.81 -8.63
N SER A 80 -17.69 -4.54 -7.84
CA SER A 80 -16.23 -4.43 -7.86
C SER A 80 -15.66 -4.90 -9.20
N LEU A 81 -16.24 -5.94 -9.81
CA LEU A 81 -15.82 -6.41 -11.12
C LEU A 81 -16.04 -5.33 -12.19
N GLU A 82 -17.20 -4.69 -12.22
CA GLU A 82 -17.52 -3.61 -13.17
C GLU A 82 -16.54 -2.43 -13.07
N LEU A 83 -16.08 -2.10 -11.85
CA LEU A 83 -15.12 -1.03 -11.61
C LEU A 83 -13.73 -1.32 -12.19
N VAL A 84 -13.29 -2.59 -12.18
CA VAL A 84 -11.92 -2.96 -12.55
C VAL A 84 -11.83 -3.69 -13.88
N GLN A 85 -12.94 -4.12 -14.49
CA GLN A 85 -12.96 -4.97 -15.69
C GLN A 85 -12.08 -4.44 -16.82
N ASN A 86 -12.07 -3.12 -17.00
CA ASN A 86 -11.32 -2.45 -18.09
C ASN A 86 -9.81 -2.39 -17.85
N VAL A 87 -9.35 -2.62 -16.62
CA VAL A 87 -7.93 -2.55 -16.24
C VAL A 87 -7.39 -3.87 -15.68
N ALA A 88 -8.26 -4.82 -15.33
CA ALA A 88 -7.88 -6.02 -14.59
C ALA A 88 -6.78 -6.83 -15.30
N GLN A 89 -6.93 -7.10 -16.60
CA GLN A 89 -5.95 -7.88 -17.35
C GLN A 89 -4.60 -7.15 -17.51
N ASP A 90 -4.65 -5.85 -17.78
CA ASP A 90 -3.43 -5.04 -17.90
C ASP A 90 -2.68 -4.97 -16.57
N MET A 91 -3.40 -4.85 -15.45
CA MET A 91 -2.82 -4.83 -14.11
C MET A 91 -2.25 -6.18 -13.70
N ILE A 92 -2.92 -7.29 -14.05
CA ILE A 92 -2.38 -8.65 -13.85
C ILE A 92 -1.09 -8.82 -14.66
N SER A 93 -1.12 -8.46 -15.94
CA SER A 93 0.04 -8.57 -16.83
C SER A 93 1.21 -7.71 -16.35
N PHE A 94 0.92 -6.48 -15.91
CA PHE A 94 1.90 -5.60 -15.28
C PHE A 94 2.51 -6.27 -14.05
N ALA A 95 1.68 -6.78 -13.13
CA ALA A 95 2.17 -7.36 -11.88
C ALA A 95 3.03 -8.61 -12.13
N GLN A 96 2.61 -9.49 -13.05
CA GLN A 96 3.39 -10.64 -13.49
C GLN A 96 4.73 -10.23 -14.09
N ASN A 97 4.75 -9.20 -14.95
CA ASN A 97 5.99 -8.68 -15.53
C ASN A 97 6.92 -8.08 -14.46
N GLN A 98 6.38 -7.44 -13.41
CA GLN A 98 7.17 -6.90 -12.31
C GLN A 98 7.85 -7.99 -11.46
N HIS A 99 7.34 -9.22 -11.44
CA HIS A 99 8.02 -10.34 -10.78
C HIS A 99 9.35 -10.72 -11.45
N ASN A 100 9.49 -10.45 -12.75
CA ASN A 100 10.75 -10.65 -13.49
C ASN A 100 11.82 -9.59 -13.17
N HIS A 101 11.46 -8.57 -12.40
CA HIS A 101 12.35 -7.47 -12.03
C HIS A 101 12.79 -7.57 -10.56
N TYR A 102 13.96 -7.01 -10.25
CA TYR A 102 14.43 -6.93 -8.88
C TYR A 102 13.50 -6.06 -8.03
N GLN A 103 12.90 -6.66 -7.01
CA GLN A 103 12.11 -5.96 -6.01
C GLN A 103 12.96 -5.71 -4.77
N PRO A 104 13.22 -4.43 -4.40
CA PRO A 104 14.12 -4.09 -3.30
C PRO A 104 13.57 -4.46 -1.92
N ARG A 105 12.26 -4.71 -1.80
CA ARG A 105 11.58 -5.05 -0.55
C ARG A 105 10.61 -6.20 -0.78
N ASP A 106 10.49 -7.07 0.23
CA ASP A 106 9.62 -8.24 0.14
C ASP A 106 8.13 -7.89 0.19
N ASP A 107 7.76 -6.77 0.81
CA ASP A 107 6.37 -6.29 0.83
C ASP A 107 5.90 -5.82 -0.56
N TYR A 108 6.80 -5.39 -1.43
CA TYR A 108 6.46 -5.13 -2.84
C TYR A 108 6.12 -6.41 -3.59
N LYS A 109 6.85 -7.50 -3.36
CA LYS A 109 6.52 -8.81 -3.93
C LYS A 109 5.18 -9.32 -3.41
N GLU A 110 4.88 -9.07 -2.14
CA GLU A 110 3.59 -9.41 -1.56
C GLU A 110 2.45 -8.61 -2.21
N LEU A 111 2.63 -7.29 -2.37
CA LEU A 111 1.65 -6.44 -3.05
C LEU A 111 1.33 -6.94 -4.46
N LEU A 112 2.34 -7.28 -5.27
CA LEU A 112 2.14 -7.82 -6.61
C LEU A 112 1.31 -9.12 -6.60
N ASN A 113 1.63 -10.06 -5.71
CA ASN A 113 0.89 -11.31 -5.56
C ASN A 113 -0.57 -11.07 -5.12
N LEU A 114 -0.78 -10.12 -4.19
CA LEU A 114 -2.11 -9.75 -3.72
C LEU A 114 -2.94 -9.09 -4.83
N THR A 115 -2.33 -8.23 -5.65
CA THR A 115 -2.98 -7.62 -6.82
C THR A 115 -3.43 -8.70 -7.81
N ILE A 116 -2.55 -9.64 -8.17
CA ILE A 116 -2.89 -10.75 -9.07
C ILE A 116 -4.03 -11.58 -8.47
N THR A 117 -3.92 -11.95 -7.19
CA THR A 117 -4.94 -12.76 -6.50
C THR A 117 -6.29 -12.05 -6.48
N TYR A 118 -6.32 -10.79 -6.04
CA TYR A 118 -7.56 -10.01 -5.94
C TYR A 118 -8.27 -9.89 -7.28
N LEU A 119 -7.52 -9.63 -8.36
CA LEU A 119 -8.07 -9.49 -9.71
C LEU A 119 -8.45 -10.84 -10.37
N GLY A 120 -8.26 -11.98 -9.68
CA GLY A 120 -8.61 -13.31 -10.18
C GLY A 120 -7.56 -13.96 -11.09
N GLY A 121 -6.34 -13.42 -11.12
CA GLY A 121 -5.20 -14.05 -11.79
C GLY A 121 -4.58 -15.18 -10.96
N VAL A 122 -3.71 -15.96 -11.59
CA VAL A 122 -2.94 -17.03 -10.94
C VAL A 122 -1.54 -16.50 -10.59
N PRO A 123 -1.18 -16.34 -9.32
CA PRO A 123 0.17 -15.96 -8.92
C PRO A 123 1.16 -17.12 -9.10
N GLU A 124 2.45 -16.81 -9.32
CA GLU A 124 3.50 -17.83 -9.51
C GLU A 124 3.69 -18.74 -8.27
N LYS A 125 3.41 -18.19 -7.09
CA LYS A 125 3.43 -18.91 -5.82
C LYS A 125 2.03 -18.87 -5.24
N ARG A 126 1.67 -19.93 -4.50
CA ARG A 126 0.42 -19.97 -3.73
C ARG A 126 0.29 -18.69 -2.91
N THR A 127 -0.89 -18.06 -2.95
CA THR A 127 -1.16 -16.89 -2.14
C THR A 127 -1.01 -17.24 -0.66
N LEU A 128 -0.03 -16.61 -0.01
CA LEU A 128 0.16 -16.65 1.43
C LEU A 128 -0.03 -15.23 1.93
N PHE A 129 -1.11 -15.00 2.66
CA PHE A 129 -1.35 -13.72 3.29
C PHE A 129 -0.48 -13.60 4.53
N ARG A 130 0.35 -12.55 4.64
CA ARG A 130 1.16 -12.34 5.84
C ARG A 130 0.36 -11.60 6.90
N MET A 131 0.67 -11.90 8.16
CA MET A 131 0.12 -11.15 9.27
C MET A 131 0.49 -9.67 9.14
N PRO A 132 -0.48 -8.75 9.29
CA PRO A 132 -0.21 -7.31 9.33
C PRO A 132 0.86 -7.01 10.38
N ALA A 133 1.81 -6.12 10.04
CA ALA A 133 3.05 -5.85 10.77
C ALA A 133 2.92 -5.92 12.31
N THR A 134 3.89 -6.60 12.93
CA THR A 134 3.99 -6.81 14.39
C THR A 134 4.33 -5.52 15.11
#